data_AF-A0A3D9AEY4-F1
#
_entry.id   AF-A0A3D9AEY4-F1
#
_cell.length_a   1.000
_cell.length_b   1.000
_cell.length_c   1.000
_cell.angle_alpha   90.00
_cell.angle_beta   90.00
_cell.angle_gamma   90.00
#
_symmetry.space_group_name_H-M   'P 1'
#
loop_
_entity.id
_entity.type
_entity.pdbx_description
1 polymer ?
#
loop_
_entity_poly.entity_id
_entity_poly.type
_entity_poly.pdbx_seq_one_letter_code
_entity_poly.pdbx_strand_id
1 'polypeptide(L)' 'MDSRRIEKILLGALTMTVIIFLMEINFYNDLKYTTNKLNEILFWSFVRGLVISSSVDIGKQYFSKLKDIFIF' A
#
# COMPACT_ATOMS: atom_id res chain seq x y z
N MET A 1 12.03 -6.00 -15.27
CA MET A 1 11.40 -5.03 -14.35
C MET A 1 12.53 -4.29 -13.65
N ASP A 2 12.56 -2.97 -13.72
CA ASP A 2 13.67 -2.16 -13.17
C ASP A 2 13.67 -2.21 -11.63
N SER A 3 14.83 -2.42 -11.00
CA SER A 3 14.94 -2.59 -9.53
C SER A 3 14.47 -1.34 -8.78
N ARG A 4 14.70 -0.16 -9.36
CA ARG A 4 14.21 1.14 -8.86
C ARG A 4 12.68 1.22 -8.78
N ARG A 5 11.98 0.48 -9.64
CA ARG A 5 10.51 0.45 -9.65
C ARG A 5 9.98 -0.44 -8.53
N ILE A 6 10.62 -1.59 -8.31
CA ILE A 6 10.30 -2.50 -7.20
C ILE A 6 10.53 -1.79 -5.86
N GLU A 7 11.62 -1.04 -5.73
CA GLU A 7 11.92 -0.24 -4.54
C GLU A 7 10.83 0.80 -4.24
N LYS A 8 10.34 1.52 -5.26
CA LYS A 8 9.25 2.50 -5.10
C LYS A 8 7.92 1.86 -4.68
N ILE A 9 7.60 0.68 -5.24
CA ILE A 9 6.40 -0.07 -4.88
C ILE A 9 6.51 -0.58 -3.44
N LEU A 10 7.66 -1.13 -3.05
CA LEU A 10 7.90 -1.59 -1.68
C LEU A 10 7.85 -0.43 -0.67
N LEU A 11 8.46 0.71 -0.99
CA LEU A 11 8.44 1.89 -0.14
C LEU A 11 6.99 2.40 0.05
N GLY A 12 6.25 2.54 -1.05
CA GLY A 12 4.84 2.93 -1.00
C GLY A 12 3.97 1.93 -0.23
N ALA A 13 4.21 0.64 -0.41
CA ALA A 13 3.52 -0.41 0.32
C ALA A 13 3.79 -0.33 1.82
N LEU A 14 5.05 -0.16 2.24
CA LEU A 14 5.44 0.01 3.63
C LEU A 14 4.77 1.24 4.27
N THR A 15 4.79 2.39 3.58
CA THR A 15 4.13 3.60 4.08
C THR A 15 2.63 3.37 4.27
N MET A 16 1.95 2.77 3.30
CA MET A 16 0.51 2.49 3.39
C MET A 16 0.19 1.43 4.45
N THR A 17 1.08 0.47 4.68
CA THR A 17 0.95 -0.54 5.74
C THR A 17 0.87 0.13 7.10
N VAL A 18 1.77 1.08 7.40
CA VAL A 18 1.77 1.80 8.69
C VAL A 18 0.49 2.62 8.86
N ILE A 19 0.05 3.32 7.82
CA ILE A 19 -1.17 4.15 7.86
C ILE A 19 -2.40 3.28 8.14
N ILE A 20 -2.56 2.18 7.40
CA ILE A 20 -3.71 1.26 7.53
C ILE A 20 -3.68 0.59 8.91
N PHE A 21 -2.51 0.15 9.35
CA PHE A 21 -2.34 -0.49 10.65
C PHE A 21 -2.74 0.43 11.80
N LEU A 22 -2.27 1.69 11.79
CA LEU A 22 -2.65 2.69 12.80
C LEU A 22 -4.14 3.03 12.74
N MET A 23 -4.72 3.12 11.55
CA MET A 23 -6.15 3.35 11.37
C MET A 23 -6.97 2.19 11.96
N GLU A 24 -6.60 0.94 11.68
CA GLU A 24 -7.29 -0.23 12.22
C GLU A 24 -7.18 -0.29 13.74
N ILE A 25 -5.98 -0.09 14.31
CA ILE A 25 -5.80 -0.13 15.75
C ILE A 25 -6.60 0.98 16.46
N ASN A 26 -6.69 2.17 15.88
CA ASN A 26 -7.49 3.25 16.43
C ASN A 26 -9.00 3.02 16.30
N PHE A 27 -9.46 2.27 15.28
CA PHE A 27 -10.88 1.94 15.11
C PHE A 27 -11.33 0.82 16.06
N TYR A 28 -10.47 -0.14 16.33
CA TYR A 28 -10.74 -1.20 17.29
C TYR A 28 -10.45 -0.67 18.71
N ASN A 29 -11.45 -0.04 19.31
CA ASN A 29 -11.44 0.50 20.68
C ASN A 29 -11.41 -0.59 21.78
N ASP A 30 -10.97 -1.80 21.44
CA ASP A 30 -10.85 -2.93 22.36
C ASP A 30 -9.43 -2.97 22.92
N LEU A 31 -9.28 -2.54 24.18
CA LEU A 31 -8.04 -2.57 24.98
C LEU A 31 -7.45 -4.00 25.19
N LYS A 32 -7.94 -5.02 24.49
CA LYS A 32 -7.49 -6.41 24.56
C LYS A 32 -7.03 -6.91 23.19
N TYR A 33 -5.98 -6.31 22.68
CA TYR A 33 -5.23 -6.88 21.57
C TYR A 33 -4.43 -8.08 22.06
N THR A 34 -4.76 -9.29 21.58
CA THR A 34 -3.85 -10.43 21.66
C THR A 34 -2.79 -10.31 20.57
N THR A 35 -1.59 -10.84 20.82
CA THR A 35 -0.47 -10.81 19.87
C THR A 35 -0.87 -11.40 18.51
N ASN A 36 -1.71 -12.44 18.50
CA ASN A 36 -2.25 -13.02 17.26
C ASN A 36 -3.10 -12.04 16.47
N LYS A 37 -3.97 -11.27 17.13
CA LYS A 37 -4.86 -10.32 16.45
C LYS A 37 -4.08 -9.12 15.89
N LEU A 38 -3.04 -8.65 16.59
CA LEU A 38 -2.13 -7.63 16.05
C LEU A 38 -1.35 -8.13 14.84
N ASN A 39 -0.86 -9.37 14.87
CA ASN A 39 -0.17 -9.96 13.73
C ASN A 39 -1.10 -10.11 12.52
N GLU A 40 -2.37 -10.48 12.74
CA GLU A 40 -3.38 -10.56 11.69
C GLU A 40 -3.68 -9.19 11.07
N ILE A 41 -3.89 -8.16 11.91
CA ILE A 41 -4.10 -6.77 11.46
C ILE A 41 -2.87 -6.27 10.68
N LEU A 42 -1.66 -6.53 11.18
CA LEU A 42 -0.41 -6.14 10.52
C LEU A 42 -0.25 -6.83 9.16
N PHE A 43 -0.54 -8.12 9.08
CA PHE A 43 -0.49 -8.88 7.83
C PHE A 43 -1.48 -8.33 6.80
N TRP A 44 -2.73 -8.12 7.19
CA TRP A 44 -3.75 -7.58 6.28
C TRP A 44 -3.46 -6.13 5.86
N SER A 45 -2.93 -5.32 6.78
CA SER A 45 -2.45 -3.97 6.47
C SER A 45 -1.33 -3.99 5.44
N PHE A 46 -0.42 -4.95 5.53
CA PHE A 46 0.67 -5.11 4.57
C PHE A 46 0.18 -5.53 3.17
N VAL A 47 -0.72 -6.52 3.11
CA VAL A 47 -1.33 -6.95 1.85
C VAL A 47 -2.07 -5.79 1.18
N ARG A 48 -2.87 -5.02 1.93
CA ARG A 48 -3.57 -3.85 1.39
C ARG A 48 -2.60 -2.76 0.94
N GLY A 49 -1.55 -2.49 1.71
CA GLY A 49 -0.49 -1.55 1.33
C GLY A 49 0.17 -1.91 0.00
N LEU A 50 0.51 -3.20 -0.19
CA LEU A 50 1.05 -3.72 -1.45
C LEU A 50 0.08 -3.57 -2.63
N VAL A 51 -1.19 -3.91 -2.43
CA VAL A 51 -2.22 -3.78 -3.47
C VAL A 51 -2.40 -2.32 -3.89
N ILE A 52 -2.50 -1.40 -2.94
CA ILE A 52 -2.65 0.02 -3.21
C ILE A 52 -1.41 0.56 -3.95
N SER A 53 -0.21 0.27 -3.46
CA SER A 53 1.01 0.77 -4.08
C SER A 53 1.20 0.23 -5.50
N SER A 54 0.94 -1.06 -5.72
CA SER A 54 0.98 -1.67 -7.04
C SER A 54 -0.07 -1.05 -7.98
N SER A 55 -1.28 -0.78 -7.48
CA SER A 55 -2.35 -0.15 -8.25
C SER A 55 -1.99 1.29 -8.67
N VAL A 56 -1.39 2.07 -7.77
CA VAL A 56 -0.91 3.43 -8.08
C VAL A 56 0.20 3.40 -9.13
N ASP A 57 1.13 2.46 -9.03
CA ASP A 57 2.21 2.31 -10.01
C ASP A 57 1.66 1.92 -11.39
N ILE A 58 0.74 0.95 -11.46
CA ILE A 58 0.05 0.57 -12.70
C ILE A 58 -0.70 1.78 -13.28
N GLY A 59 -1.49 2.49 -12.45
CA GLY A 59 -2.23 3.68 -12.87
C GLY A 59 -1.31 4.74 -13.47
N LYS A 60 -0.18 5.05 -12.81
CA LYS A 60 0.82 5.99 -13.34
C LYS A 60 1.33 5.57 -14.72
N GLN A 61 1.53 4.28 -14.97
CA GLN A 61 1.97 3.83 -16.29
C GLN A 61 0.93 4.09 -17.38
N TYR A 62 -0.33 3.78 -17.09
CA TYR A 62 -1.41 4.00 -18.05
C TYR A 62 -1.65 5.50 -18.29
N PHE A 63 -1.67 6.33 -17.25
CA PHE A 63 -1.83 7.78 -17.39
C PHE A 63 -0.63 8.44 -18.07
N SER A 64 0.60 7.98 -17.83
CA SER A 64 1.78 8.48 -18.55
C SER A 64 1.65 8.21 -20.04
N LYS A 65 1.24 7.00 -20.43
CA LYS A 65 1.02 6.66 -21.85
C LYS A 65 -0.08 7.49 -22.50
N LEU A 66 -1.17 7.76 -21.78
CA LEU A 66 -2.26 8.62 -22.29
C LEU A 66 -1.82 10.08 -22.47
N LYS A 67 -0.99 10.58 -21.55
CA LYS A 67 -0.42 11.94 -21.65
C LYS A 67 0.46 12.09 -22.89
N ASP A 68 1.27 11.08 -23.22
CA ASP A 68 2.13 11.11 -24.41
C ASP A 68 1.32 11.07 -25.72
N ILE A 69 0.13 10.46 -25.71
CA ILE A 69 -0.76 10.37 -26.89
C ILE A 69 -1.52 11.70 -27.14
N PHE A 70 -1.87 12.44 -26.08
CA PHE A 70 -2.68 13.67 -26.20
C PHE A 70 -1.87 14.96 -26.46
N ILE A 71 -0.53 14.89 -26.49
CA ILE A 71 0.36 16.05 -26.69
C ILE A 71 0.83 16.20 -28.16
N PHE A 72 0.25 15.44 -29.11
CA PHE A 72 0.53 15.59 -30.54
C PHE A 72 -0.55 16.38 -31.29
#